data_AF-A0A9P6FUG8-F1
#
_entry.id   AF-A0A9P6FUG8-F1
#
_cell.length_a   1.000
_cell.length_b   1.000
_cell.length_c   1.000
_cell.angle_alpha   90.00
_cell.angle_beta   90.00
_cell.angle_gamma   90.00
#
_symmetry.space_group_name_H-M   'P 1'
#
loop_
_entity.id
_entity.type
_entity.pdbx_description
1 polymer ?
#
loop_
_entity_poly.entity_id
_entity_poly.type
_entity_poly.pdbx_seq_one_letter_code
_entity_poly.pdbx_strand_id
1 'polypeptide(L)'
;MSIRLSNVPTMAIQCEDMMSMNDLVSLSSQKRLAAAVLKCGQRKIWLDPNEVTEIGNANSRQNVRKLIKDGLIIKKPQTMHSLFRHREKLAAKRAGRHSGTGKRQGTAEARMPTQVIWMRRQRVLRRLLRKYRESGKIDRH
;
A
#
# COMPACT_ATOMS: atom_id res chain seq x y z
N MET A 1 -12.88 -43.18 -0.07
CA MET A 1 -14.13 -42.40 -0.16
C MET A 1 -13.89 -41.20 -1.06
N SER A 2 -14.24 -41.37 -2.34
CA SER A 2 -14.19 -40.31 -3.35
C SER A 2 -15.25 -39.26 -3.07
N ILE A 3 -14.83 -38.01 -2.89
CA ILE A 3 -15.71 -36.87 -3.11
C ILE A 3 -15.18 -36.20 -4.37
N ARG A 4 -15.87 -36.48 -5.48
CA ARG A 4 -15.72 -35.75 -6.74
C ARG A 4 -16.10 -34.30 -6.43
N LEU A 5 -15.11 -33.42 -6.30
CA LEU A 5 -15.35 -31.99 -6.44
C LEU A 5 -15.68 -31.78 -7.92
N SER A 6 -16.96 -31.54 -8.16
CA SER A 6 -17.49 -31.06 -9.41
C SER A 6 -16.66 -29.88 -9.88
N ASN A 7 -16.18 -30.06 -11.10
CA ASN A 7 -15.58 -29.07 -11.96
C ASN A 7 -16.54 -27.88 -12.06
N VAL A 8 -16.31 -26.81 -11.29
CA VAL A 8 -16.88 -25.50 -11.57
C VAL A 8 -15.81 -24.75 -12.35
N PRO A 9 -15.90 -24.68 -13.70
CA PRO A 9 -15.11 -23.72 -14.43
C PRO A 9 -15.55 -22.36 -13.93
N THR A 10 -14.71 -21.72 -13.13
CA THR A 10 -14.79 -20.27 -12.90
C THR A 10 -14.87 -19.63 -14.27
N MET A 11 -16.01 -19.02 -14.57
CA MET A 11 -16.23 -18.17 -15.74
C MET A 11 -15.35 -16.92 -15.60
N ALA A 12 -14.05 -17.13 -15.73
CA ALA A 12 -13.05 -16.12 -15.88
C ALA A 12 -12.72 -16.10 -17.36
N ILE A 13 -13.03 -14.95 -17.97
CA ILE A 13 -12.40 -14.46 -19.20
C ILE A 13 -13.07 -14.95 -20.48
N GLN A 14 -14.37 -14.65 -20.64
CA GLN A 14 -14.90 -14.20 -21.94
C GLN A 14 -14.74 -12.67 -22.03
N CYS A 15 -13.50 -12.20 -21.88
CA CYS A 15 -13.14 -10.77 -22.05
C CYS A 15 -12.03 -10.59 -23.08
N GLU A 16 -11.86 -11.54 -24.00
CA GLU A 16 -10.96 -11.38 -25.16
C GLU A 16 -11.71 -10.85 -26.41
N ASP A 17 -13.05 -10.86 -26.43
CA ASP A 17 -13.85 -10.49 -27.63
C ASP A 17 -14.51 -9.10 -27.59
N MET A 18 -14.08 -8.20 -26.70
CA MET A 18 -14.41 -6.76 -26.76
C MET A 18 -13.18 -5.91 -27.08
N MET A 19 -12.30 -6.44 -27.95
CA MET A 19 -11.22 -5.68 -28.61
C MET A 19 -11.60 -5.41 -30.08
N SER A 20 -12.85 -5.04 -30.34
CA SER A 20 -13.33 -4.71 -31.69
C SER A 20 -13.90 -3.29 -31.69
N MET A 21 -13.27 -2.42 -32.50
CA MET A 21 -13.67 -1.03 -32.84
C MET A 21 -13.26 0.10 -31.87
N ASN A 22 -11.96 0.31 -31.61
CA ASN A 22 -11.49 1.54 -30.92
C ASN A 22 -10.19 2.16 -31.45
N ASP A 23 -9.80 1.86 -32.70
CA ASP A 23 -8.48 2.26 -33.24
C ASP A 23 -8.49 3.59 -34.03
N LEU A 24 -9.63 4.29 -34.16
CA LEU A 24 -9.72 5.52 -34.96
C LEU A 24 -9.61 6.83 -34.16
N VAL A 25 -9.71 6.81 -32.82
CA VAL A 25 -9.68 8.02 -31.98
C VAL A 25 -8.61 7.93 -30.90
N SER A 26 -7.61 8.82 -30.98
CA SER A 26 -6.54 8.91 -29.97
C SER A 26 -7.02 9.64 -28.71
N LEU A 27 -7.29 8.89 -27.64
CA LEU A 27 -7.66 9.42 -26.31
C LEU A 27 -6.45 9.73 -25.39
N SER A 28 -5.24 9.79 -25.95
CA SER A 28 -4.00 9.96 -25.18
C SER A 28 -3.95 11.31 -24.45
N SER A 29 -4.41 12.38 -25.10
CA SER A 29 -4.42 13.73 -24.53
C SER A 29 -5.41 13.86 -23.37
N GLN A 30 -6.61 13.30 -23.51
CA GLN A 30 -7.67 13.29 -22.49
C GLN A 30 -7.24 12.45 -21.30
N LYS A 31 -6.65 11.28 -21.53
CA LYS A 31 -6.10 10.44 -20.46
C LYS A 31 -5.00 11.17 -19.69
N ARG A 32 -4.13 11.92 -20.36
CA ARG A 32 -3.11 12.77 -19.70
C ARG A 32 -3.73 13.91 -18.90
N LEU A 33 -4.72 14.62 -19.46
CA LEU A 33 -5.39 15.74 -18.79
C LEU A 33 -6.17 15.28 -17.56
N ALA A 34 -6.91 14.16 -17.66
CA ALA A 34 -7.63 13.55 -16.56
C ALA A 34 -6.68 13.13 -15.42
N ALA A 35 -5.49 12.61 -15.74
CA ALA A 35 -4.47 12.26 -14.75
C ALA A 35 -4.01 13.49 -13.96
N ALA A 36 -3.73 14.58 -14.68
CA ALA A 36 -3.29 15.83 -14.08
C ALA A 36 -4.37 16.45 -13.18
N VAL A 37 -5.64 16.38 -13.59
CA VAL A 37 -6.77 16.91 -12.81
C VAL A 37 -7.03 16.07 -11.56
N LEU A 38 -7.03 14.74 -11.66
CA LEU A 38 -7.29 13.81 -10.55
C LEU A 38 -6.07 13.50 -9.67
N LYS A 39 -4.92 14.12 -9.98
CA LYS A 39 -3.62 13.89 -9.32
C LYS A 39 -3.27 12.40 -9.23
N CYS A 40 -3.44 11.67 -10.33
CA CYS A 40 -3.18 10.24 -10.41
C CYS A 40 -2.37 9.88 -11.67
N GLY A 41 -1.80 8.68 -11.70
CA GLY A 41 -1.14 8.17 -12.91
C GLY A 41 -2.15 7.73 -13.97
N GLN A 42 -1.77 7.80 -15.25
CA GLN A 42 -2.65 7.46 -16.39
C GLN A 42 -3.23 6.04 -16.32
N ARG A 43 -2.52 5.09 -15.68
CA ARG A 43 -2.99 3.71 -15.46
C ARG A 43 -4.23 3.61 -14.57
N LYS A 44 -4.50 4.63 -13.74
CA LYS A 44 -5.64 4.66 -12.81
C LYS A 44 -6.87 5.32 -13.42
N ILE A 45 -6.81 5.75 -14.67
CA ILE A 45 -7.94 6.38 -15.35
C ILE A 45 -8.68 5.31 -16.14
N TRP A 46 -9.98 5.27 -15.92
CA TRP A 46 -10.92 4.55 -16.75
C TRP A 46 -11.68 5.57 -17.60
N LEU A 47 -11.82 5.27 -18.89
CA LEU A 47 -12.60 6.02 -19.86
C LEU A 47 -13.70 5.08 -20.34
N ASP A 48 -14.92 5.58 -20.47
CA ASP A 48 -16.03 4.79 -20.98
C ASP A 48 -15.80 4.45 -22.47
N PRO A 49 -15.81 3.16 -22.86
CA PRO A 49 -15.69 2.75 -24.26
C PRO A 49 -16.93 3.07 -25.11
N ASN A 50 -18.09 3.35 -24.50
CA ASN A 50 -19.31 3.65 -25.25
C ASN A 50 -19.37 5.12 -25.70
N GLU A 51 -18.80 6.03 -24.92
CA GLU A 51 -18.87 7.49 -25.12
C GLU A 51 -17.52 8.08 -25.59
N VAL A 52 -16.82 7.36 -26.46
CA VAL A 52 -15.49 7.75 -26.97
C VAL A 52 -15.52 9.06 -27.77
N THR A 53 -16.62 9.33 -28.47
CA THR A 53 -16.82 10.56 -29.26
C THR A 53 -16.95 11.80 -28.38
N GLU A 54 -17.74 11.73 -27.31
CA GLU A 54 -17.91 12.81 -26.35
C GLU A 54 -16.61 13.11 -25.60
N ILE A 55 -15.92 12.06 -25.14
CA ILE A 55 -14.61 12.17 -24.49
C ILE A 55 -13.59 12.77 -25.47
N GLY A 56 -13.59 12.33 -26.73
CA GLY A 56 -12.70 12.84 -27.79
C GLY A 56 -12.79 14.35 -27.99
N ASN A 57 -13.99 14.92 -27.88
CA ASN A 57 -14.23 16.36 -28.06
C ASN A 57 -13.76 17.22 -26.86
N ALA A 58 -13.39 16.61 -25.72
CA ALA A 58 -12.97 17.33 -24.52
C ALA A 58 -11.48 17.73 -24.53
N ASN A 59 -11.19 18.93 -25.07
CA ASN A 59 -9.81 19.44 -25.17
C ASN A 59 -9.28 20.18 -23.93
N SER A 60 -10.18 20.76 -23.11
CA SER A 60 -9.83 21.61 -21.97
C SER A 60 -9.93 20.87 -20.62
N ARG A 61 -9.12 21.27 -19.63
CA ARG A 61 -9.17 20.72 -18.27
C ARG A 61 -10.54 20.93 -17.62
N GLN A 62 -11.22 22.03 -17.94
CA GLN A 62 -12.55 22.35 -17.45
C GLN A 62 -13.59 21.35 -17.98
N ASN A 63 -13.49 20.94 -19.25
CA ASN A 63 -14.40 19.96 -19.85
C ASN A 63 -14.15 18.57 -19.25
N VAL A 64 -12.88 18.19 -19.07
CA VAL A 64 -12.51 16.95 -18.38
C VAL A 64 -13.07 16.89 -16.95
N ARG A 65 -13.11 18.01 -16.22
CA ARG A 65 -13.76 18.07 -14.89
C ARG A 65 -15.27 17.83 -14.94
N LYS A 66 -15.95 18.26 -16.00
CA LYS A 66 -17.38 17.95 -16.21
C LYS A 66 -17.56 16.45 -16.43
N LEU A 67 -16.82 15.87 -17.37
CA LEU A 67 -16.86 14.43 -17.66
C LEU A 67 -16.52 13.53 -16.44
N ILE A 68 -15.63 13.99 -15.56
CA ILE A 68 -15.35 13.31 -14.28
C ILE A 68 -16.55 13.36 -13.34
N LYS A 69 -17.25 14.51 -13.28
CA LYS A 69 -18.44 14.69 -12.45
C LYS A 69 -19.63 13.87 -12.98
N ASP A 70 -19.73 13.76 -14.29
CA ASP A 70 -20.78 13.02 -15.01
C ASP A 70 -20.52 11.50 -14.99
N GLY A 71 -19.31 11.06 -14.60
CA GLY A 71 -18.97 9.65 -14.39
C GLY A 71 -18.39 8.94 -15.61
N LEU A 72 -18.22 9.64 -16.73
CA LEU A 72 -17.61 9.12 -17.97
C LEU A 72 -16.10 8.86 -17.82
N ILE A 73 -15.45 9.58 -16.90
CA ILE A 73 -14.04 9.41 -16.55
C ILE A 73 -13.92 9.08 -15.07
N ILE A 74 -13.45 7.88 -14.75
CA ILE A 74 -13.39 7.36 -13.38
C ILE A 74 -11.95 7.09 -12.93
N LYS A 75 -11.65 7.42 -11.68
CA LYS A 75 -10.42 6.98 -11.01
C LYS A 75 -10.60 5.56 -10.48
N LYS A 76 -9.95 4.58 -11.11
CA LYS A 76 -9.85 3.21 -10.60
C LYS A 76 -9.20 3.23 -9.21
N PRO A 77 -9.71 2.45 -8.25
CA PRO A 77 -9.10 2.34 -6.93
C PRO A 77 -7.67 1.79 -7.02
N GLN A 78 -6.88 2.05 -5.99
CA GLN A 78 -5.58 1.43 -5.85
C GLN A 78 -5.77 -0.06 -5.54
N THR A 79 -4.93 -0.90 -6.14
CA THR A 79 -4.85 -2.31 -5.79
C THR A 79 -4.32 -2.40 -4.36
N MET A 80 -5.18 -2.84 -3.44
CA MET A 80 -4.84 -2.96 -2.03
C MET A 80 -4.11 -4.28 -1.78
N HIS A 81 -2.95 -4.23 -1.13
CA HIS A 81 -2.31 -5.42 -0.55
C HIS A 81 -2.66 -5.50 0.93
N SER A 82 -3.17 -6.65 1.38
CA SER A 82 -3.55 -6.83 2.78
C SER A 82 -2.30 -6.97 3.67
N LEU A 83 -2.36 -6.34 4.86
CA LEU A 83 -1.29 -6.42 5.87
C LEU A 83 -1.51 -7.55 6.88
N PHE A 84 -2.54 -8.38 6.71
CA PHE A 84 -2.96 -9.40 7.67
C PHE A 84 -1.83 -10.37 8.03
N ARG A 85 -1.24 -11.05 7.02
CA ARG A 85 -0.13 -12.01 7.23
C ARG A 85 1.11 -11.36 7.86
N HIS A 86 1.40 -10.11 7.51
CA HIS A 86 2.51 -9.37 8.13
C HIS A 86 2.24 -9.10 9.62
N ARG A 87 1.02 -8.67 9.98
CA ARG A 87 0.63 -8.39 11.37
C ARG A 87 0.65 -9.67 12.22
N GLU A 88 0.13 -10.76 11.69
CA GLU A 88 0.14 -12.07 12.34
C GLU A 88 1.58 -12.54 12.62
N LYS A 89 2.46 -12.50 11.61
CA LYS A 89 3.89 -12.84 11.77
C LYS A 89 4.60 -11.92 12.77
N LEU A 90 4.25 -10.63 12.80
CA LEU A 90 4.81 -9.67 13.75
C LEU A 90 4.35 -9.97 15.19
N ALA A 91 3.08 -10.33 15.39
CA ALA A 91 2.56 -10.77 16.69
C ALA A 91 3.28 -12.04 17.17
N ALA A 92 3.45 -13.03 16.29
CA ALA A 92 4.21 -14.24 16.61
C ALA A 92 5.68 -13.94 16.96
N LYS A 93 6.34 -13.04 16.22
CA LYS A 93 7.70 -12.58 16.52
C LYS A 93 7.81 -11.88 17.87
N ARG A 94 6.84 -11.02 18.23
CA ARG A 94 6.79 -10.36 19.54
C ARG A 94 6.63 -11.35 20.68
N ALA A 95 5.88 -12.43 20.46
CA ALA A 95 5.78 -13.56 21.39
C ALA A 95 7.06 -14.44 21.45
N GLY A 96 8.14 -14.06 20.77
CA GLY A 96 9.42 -14.76 20.78
C GLY A 96 9.57 -15.85 19.70
N ARG A 97 8.53 -16.12 18.90
CA ARG A 97 8.62 -17.10 17.80
C ARG A 97 9.48 -16.57 16.65
N HIS A 98 9.99 -17.48 15.81
CA HIS A 98 10.78 -17.16 14.61
C HIS A 98 12.04 -16.28 14.85
N SER A 99 12.63 -16.30 16.05
CA SER A 99 13.83 -15.53 16.43
C SER A 99 15.07 -16.38 16.79
N GLY A 100 15.00 -17.70 16.59
CA GLY A 100 16.11 -18.64 16.85
C GLY A 100 17.29 -18.47 15.90
N THR A 101 18.43 -19.11 16.22
CA THR A 101 19.73 -18.92 15.55
C THR A 101 19.65 -19.09 14.02
N GLY A 102 18.96 -20.13 13.52
CA GLY A 102 18.83 -20.37 12.07
C GLY A 102 17.99 -19.33 11.30
N LYS A 103 17.30 -18.40 11.97
CA LYS A 103 16.59 -17.29 11.33
C LYS A 103 17.31 -15.95 11.49
N ARG A 104 18.42 -15.92 12.23
CA ARG A 104 19.25 -14.72 12.40
C ARG A 104 20.09 -14.54 11.15
N GLN A 105 20.01 -13.36 10.57
CA GLN A 105 20.82 -12.93 9.43
C GLN A 105 21.58 -11.68 9.86
N GLY A 106 22.85 -11.57 9.43
CA GLY A 106 23.79 -10.53 9.83
C GLY A 106 24.43 -10.76 11.21
N THR A 107 25.43 -9.93 11.54
CA THR A 107 26.14 -9.99 12.83
C THR A 107 25.26 -9.49 13.99
N ALA A 108 25.60 -9.86 15.22
CA ALA A 108 24.89 -9.38 16.41
C ALA A 108 24.90 -7.84 16.50
N GLU A 109 26.06 -7.23 16.22
CA GLU A 109 26.25 -5.78 16.22
C GLU A 109 25.37 -5.07 15.19
N ALA A 110 25.18 -5.65 13.99
CA ALA A 110 24.29 -5.08 12.98
C ALA A 110 22.80 -5.16 13.37
N ARG A 111 22.40 -6.21 14.11
CA ARG A 111 21.00 -6.41 14.52
C ARG A 111 20.61 -5.49 15.69
N MET A 112 21.50 -5.36 16.67
CA MET A 112 21.33 -4.51 17.85
C MET A 112 22.71 -4.03 18.32
N PRO A 113 23.13 -2.81 17.93
CA PRO A 113 24.46 -2.31 18.27
C PRO A 113 24.69 -2.19 19.78
N THR A 114 25.84 -2.65 20.24
CA THR A 114 26.21 -2.68 21.66
C THR A 114 26.24 -1.26 22.25
N GLN A 115 26.71 -0.28 21.46
CA GLN A 115 26.74 1.12 21.86
C GLN A 115 25.33 1.67 22.19
N VAL A 116 24.32 1.30 21.41
CA VAL A 116 22.93 1.73 21.63
C VAL A 116 22.36 1.12 22.92
N ILE A 117 22.67 -0.15 23.18
CA ILE A 117 22.28 -0.84 24.43
C ILE A 117 22.93 -0.14 25.63
N TRP A 118 24.23 0.17 25.56
CA TRP A 118 24.95 0.88 26.61
C TRP A 118 24.35 2.26 26.89
N MET A 119 24.07 3.06 25.85
CA MET A 119 23.44 4.37 25.99
C MET A 119 22.05 4.27 26.64
N ARG A 120 21.21 3.32 26.20
CA ARG A 120 19.88 3.10 26.77
C ARG A 120 19.97 2.74 28.25
N ARG A 121 20.87 1.80 28.61
CA ARG A 121 21.12 1.39 30.00
C ARG A 121 21.54 2.59 30.87
N GLN A 122 22.54 3.36 30.45
CA GLN A 122 23.02 4.53 31.21
C GLN A 122 21.91 5.59 31.40
N ARG A 123 21.14 5.90 30.34
CA ARG A 123 20.05 6.89 30.41
C ARG A 123 18.92 6.45 31.34
N VAL A 124 18.51 5.18 31.28
CA VAL A 124 17.46 4.64 32.15
C VAL A 124 17.89 4.68 33.62
N LEU A 125 19.10 4.21 33.92
CA LEU A 125 19.63 4.21 35.29
C LEU A 125 19.77 5.63 35.86
N ARG A 126 20.36 6.56 35.09
CA ARG A 126 20.50 7.96 35.53
C ARG A 126 19.15 8.64 35.76
N ARG A 127 18.14 8.34 34.95
CA ARG A 127 16.77 8.86 35.13
C ARG A 127 16.13 8.31 36.40
N LEU A 128 16.29 7.01 36.66
CA LEU A 128 15.79 6.36 37.88
C LEU A 128 16.43 6.97 39.14
N LEU A 129 17.76 7.10 39.16
CA LEU A 129 18.48 7.68 40.30
C LEU A 129 18.07 9.13 40.54
N ARG A 130 17.91 9.93 39.47
CA ARG A 130 17.39 11.30 39.60
C ARG A 130 16.02 11.33 40.30
N LYS A 131 15.09 10.47 39.88
CA LYS A 131 13.75 10.37 40.47
C LYS A 131 13.81 9.96 41.95
N TYR A 132 14.74 9.07 42.32
CA TYR A 132 14.89 8.63 43.71
C TYR A 132 15.45 9.74 44.60
N ARG A 133 16.37 10.54 44.05
CA ARG A 133 16.91 11.72 44.75
C ARG A 133 15.85 12.80 44.94
N GLU A 134 15.02 13.05 43.92
CA GLU A 134 13.89 14.00 43.99
C GLU A 134 12.81 13.56 44.99
N SER A 135 12.61 12.25 45.18
CA SER A 135 11.67 11.70 46.17
C SER A 135 12.27 11.50 47.56
N GLY A 136 13.52 11.91 47.80
CA GLY A 136 14.19 11.81 49.09
C GLY A 136 14.52 10.38 49.53
N LYS A 137 14.42 9.39 48.63
CA LYS A 137 14.76 7.99 48.92
C LYS A 137 16.26 7.73 48.98
N ILE A 138 17.04 8.55 48.28
CA ILE A 138 18.50 8.52 48.27
C ILE A 138 19.02 9.94 48.45
N ASP A 139 20.16 10.06 49.12
CA ASP A 139 20.85 11.33 49.26
C ASP A 139 21.67 11.64 47.98
N ARG A 140 22.49 12.69 48.04
CA ARG A 140 23.33 13.11 46.90
C ARG A 140 24.61 12.29 46.78
N HIS A 141 25.03 11.62 47.85
CA HIS A 141 26.36 11.06 47.97
C HIS A 141 26.49 9.70 47.27
#